data_AF-T1A1Y2-F1
#
_entry.id   AF-T1A1Y2-F1
#
_cell.length_a   1.000
_cell.length_b   1.000
_cell.length_c   1.000
_cell.angle_alpha   90.00
_cell.angle_beta   90.00
_cell.angle_gamma   90.00
#
_symmetry.space_group_name_H-M   'P 1'
#
loop_
_entity.id
_entity.type
_entity.pdbx_description
1 polymer ?
#
loop_
_entity_poly.entity_id
_entity_poly.type
_entity_poly.pdbx_seq_one_letter_code
_entity_poly.pdbx_strand_id
1 'polypeptide(L)'
;MVEINPLVLTAEKTLIALDAKVGFDDNAIYRQPITKVLRDLAEENPLEIEASKYNLNYVKLDGNIACMVNGAGLAMATMDVIALAGGSPANFLD
;
A
#
# COMPACT_ATOMS: atom_id res chain seq x y z
N MET A 1 -0.96 -9.32 7.41
CA MET A 1 -0.64 -8.97 8.81
C MET A 1 -1.93 -8.88 9.60
N VAL A 2 -1.95 -9.31 10.86
CA VAL A 2 -3.09 -9.08 11.77
C VAL A 2 -2.53 -8.49 13.06
N GLU A 3 -3.06 -7.33 13.44
CA GLU A 3 -2.72 -6.64 14.69
C GLU A 3 -4.02 -6.35 15.43
N ILE A 4 -4.05 -6.60 16.74
CA ILE A 4 -5.15 -6.24 17.63
C ILE A 4 -4.58 -5.28 18.67
N ASN A 5 -5.05 -4.04 18.65
CA ASN A 5 -4.49 -2.99 19.50
C ASN A 5 -5.53 -1.90 19.80
N PRO A 6 -6.14 -1.88 21.00
CA PRO A 6 -5.79 -2.69 22.17
C PRO A 6 -6.53 -4.04 22.23
N LEU A 7 -5.83 -5.07 22.71
CA LEU A 7 -6.44 -6.30 23.23
C LEU A 7 -6.75 -6.10 24.72
N VAL A 8 -8.01 -5.84 25.04
CA VAL A 8 -8.45 -5.41 26.37
C VAL A 8 -8.80 -6.61 27.24
N LEU A 9 -8.36 -6.60 28.50
CA LEU A 9 -8.89 -7.46 29.56
C LEU A 9 -9.92 -6.66 30.37
N THR A 10 -11.19 -7.05 30.30
CA THR A 10 -12.26 -6.37 31.04
C THR A 10 -12.20 -6.68 32.54
N ALA A 11 -12.98 -5.94 33.34
CA ALA A 11 -13.09 -6.16 34.78
C ALA A 11 -13.63 -7.57 35.12
N GLU A 12 -14.47 -8.13 34.25
CA GLU A 12 -15.02 -9.49 34.33
C GLU A 12 -13.99 -10.56 33.90
N LYS A 13 -12.74 -10.17 33.63
CA LYS A 13 -11.65 -11.02 33.13
C LYS A 13 -11.92 -11.62 31.75
N THR A 14 -12.63 -10.90 30.89
CA THR A 14 -12.85 -11.29 29.49
C THR A 14 -11.87 -10.58 28.57
N LEU A 15 -11.30 -11.29 27.60
CA LEU A 15 -10.48 -10.69 26.55
C LEU A 15 -11.36 -10.19 25.40
N ILE A 16 -11.16 -8.94 24.96
CA ILE A 16 -11.88 -8.31 23.85
C ILE A 16 -10.88 -7.63 22.91
N ALA A 17 -10.98 -7.95 21.62
CA ALA A 17 -10.31 -7.18 20.57
C ALA A 17 -11.08 -5.88 20.34
N LEU A 18 -10.65 -4.79 20.98
CA LEU A 18 -11.37 -3.51 20.88
C LEU A 18 -11.16 -2.86 19.50
N ASP A 19 -9.97 -3.01 18.95
CA ASP A 19 -9.61 -2.54 17.62
C ASP A 19 -8.62 -3.52 16.97
N ALA A 20 -8.65 -3.60 15.64
CA ALA A 20 -7.80 -4.48 14.86
C ALA A 20 -7.47 -3.92 13.47
N LYS A 21 -6.21 -4.10 13.06
CA LYS A 21 -5.75 -3.83 11.70
C LYS A 21 -5.40 -5.15 11.01
N VAL A 22 -6.05 -5.42 9.89
CA VAL A 22 -5.83 -6.62 9.08
C VAL A 22 -5.38 -6.20 7.69
N GLY A 23 -4.21 -6.67 7.27
CA GLY A 23 -3.72 -6.58 5.90
C GLY A 23 -3.75 -7.95 5.24
N PHE A 24 -4.37 -8.04 4.07
CA PHE A 24 -4.38 -9.25 3.24
C PHE A 24 -3.11 -9.34 2.39
N ASP A 25 -2.77 -10.55 1.96
CA ASP A 25 -1.71 -10.77 0.98
C ASP A 25 -2.31 -10.66 -0.43
N ASP A 26 -1.89 -9.64 -1.18
CA ASP A 26 -2.40 -9.36 -2.52
C ASP A 26 -2.19 -10.53 -3.48
N ASN A 27 -1.08 -11.27 -3.33
CA ASN A 27 -0.80 -12.46 -4.14
C ASN A 27 -1.77 -13.62 -3.88
N ALA A 28 -2.48 -13.60 -2.75
CA ALA A 28 -3.43 -14.64 -2.35
C ALA A 28 -4.90 -14.24 -2.59
N ILE A 29 -5.19 -13.01 -3.00
CA ILE A 29 -6.56 -12.49 -3.17
C ILE A 29 -7.37 -13.32 -4.17
N TYR A 30 -6.74 -13.82 -5.24
CA TYR A 30 -7.42 -14.57 -6.30
C TYR A 30 -8.20 -15.80 -5.79
N ARG A 31 -7.78 -16.39 -4.67
CA ARG A 31 -8.38 -17.57 -4.04
C ARG A 31 -9.20 -17.25 -2.79
N GLN A 32 -9.41 -15.98 -2.46
CA GLN A 32 -10.14 -15.52 -1.28
C GLN A 32 -11.36 -14.68 -1.72
N PRO A 33 -12.51 -15.30 -2.02
CA PRO A 33 -13.66 -14.57 -2.60
C PRO A 33 -14.19 -13.45 -1.70
N ILE A 34 -14.04 -13.57 -0.37
CA ILE A 34 -14.53 -12.58 0.59
C ILE A 34 -13.78 -11.25 0.52
N THR A 35 -12.50 -11.24 0.13
CA THR A 35 -11.69 -10.00 0.12
C THR A 35 -12.19 -9.00 -0.93
N LYS A 36 -12.80 -9.49 -2.02
CA LYS A 36 -13.41 -8.63 -3.04
C LYS A 36 -14.58 -7.81 -2.50
N VAL A 37 -15.31 -8.34 -1.51
CA VAL A 37 -16.46 -7.66 -0.87
C VAL A 37 -15.98 -6.63 0.15
N LEU A 38 -14.79 -6.84 0.72
CA LEU A 38 -14.19 -5.98 1.74
C LEU A 38 -13.31 -4.86 1.15
N ARG A 39 -13.03 -4.86 -0.16
CA ARG A 39 -12.21 -3.83 -0.81
C ARG A 39 -13.01 -2.54 -0.95
N ASP A 40 -12.56 -1.49 -0.26
CA ASP A 40 -13.11 -0.15 -0.36
C ASP A 40 -12.18 0.75 -1.18
N LEU A 41 -12.61 1.09 -2.39
CA LEU A 41 -11.84 1.94 -3.30
C LEU A 41 -11.82 3.41 -2.87
N ALA A 42 -12.71 3.84 -1.97
CA ALA A 42 -12.72 5.22 -1.48
C ALA A 42 -11.52 5.53 -0.57
N GLU A 43 -10.95 4.50 0.05
CA GLU A 43 -9.76 4.59 0.91
C GLU A 43 -8.44 4.41 0.13
N GLU A 44 -8.51 4.09 -1.17
CA GLU A 44 -7.35 3.89 -2.04
C GLU A 44 -7.05 5.15 -2.89
N ASN A 45 -5.79 5.36 -3.27
CA ASN A 45 -5.42 6.49 -4.14
C ASN A 45 -5.95 6.27 -5.57
N PRO A 46 -6.65 7.24 -6.19
CA PRO A 46 -7.19 7.09 -7.54
C PRO A 46 -6.17 6.70 -8.61
N LEU A 47 -4.92 7.20 -8.51
CA LEU A 47 -3.86 6.89 -9.46
C LEU A 47 -3.33 5.46 -9.30
N GLU A 48 -3.30 4.94 -8.08
CA GLU A 48 -2.91 3.55 -7.80
C GLU A 48 -3.98 2.57 -8.28
N ILE A 49 -5.26 2.92 -8.09
CA ILE A 49 -6.40 2.16 -8.64
C ILE A 49 -6.30 2.10 -10.16
N GLU A 50 -6.04 3.24 -10.82
CA GLU A 50 -5.90 3.30 -12.28
C GLU A 50 -4.70 2.47 -12.76
N ALA A 51 -3.52 2.63 -12.15
CA ALA A 51 -2.32 1.87 -12.47
C ALA A 51 -2.55 0.36 -12.36
N SER A 52 -3.25 -0.09 -11.30
CA SER A 52 -3.55 -1.51 -11.07
C SER A 52 -4.34 -2.17 -12.20
N LYS A 53 -5.18 -1.41 -12.93
CA LYS A 53 -5.95 -1.93 -14.08
C LYS A 53 -5.06 -2.30 -15.26
N TYR A 54 -3.86 -1.73 -15.33
CA TYR A 54 -2.86 -1.97 -16.35
C TYR A 54 -1.70 -2.83 -15.85
N ASN A 55 -1.82 -3.44 -14.67
CA ASN A 55 -0.76 -4.17 -13.98
C ASN A 55 0.51 -3.31 -13.74
N LEU A 56 0.32 -2.02 -13.48
CA LEU A 56 1.39 -1.09 -13.12
C LEU A 56 1.41 -0.89 -11.60
N ASN A 57 2.60 -0.81 -11.02
CA ASN A 57 2.80 -0.46 -9.62
C ASN A 57 3.10 1.02 -9.52
N TYR A 58 2.13 1.81 -9.06
CA TYR A 58 2.29 3.25 -8.85
C TYR A 58 2.28 3.56 -7.35
N VAL A 59 3.13 4.48 -6.91
CA VAL A 59 3.03 5.09 -5.57
C VAL A 59 3.24 6.59 -5.71
N LYS A 60 2.31 7.38 -5.15
CA LYS A 60 2.40 8.84 -5.20
C LYS A 60 3.42 9.35 -4.19
N LEU A 61 4.27 10.28 -4.64
CA LEU A 61 5.20 11.05 -3.79
C LEU A 61 4.94 12.56 -3.98
N ASP A 62 5.49 13.37 -3.09
CA ASP A 62 5.25 14.83 -3.04
C ASP A 62 6.15 15.66 -3.97
N GLY A 63 7.06 15.02 -4.71
CA GLY A 63 7.99 15.73 -5.58
C GLY A 63 7.41 16.21 -6.90
N ASN A 64 8.30 16.71 -7.76
CA ASN A 64 7.98 17.35 -9.04
C ASN A 64 8.65 16.69 -10.26
N ILE A 65 9.48 15.66 -10.07
CA ILE A 65 10.13 14.90 -11.14
C ILE A 65 9.51 13.51 -11.23
N ALA A 66 8.79 13.23 -12.31
CA ALA A 66 8.16 11.93 -12.53
C ALA A 66 9.15 10.91 -13.11
N CYS A 67 9.02 9.65 -12.68
CA CYS A 67 9.84 8.52 -13.15
C CYS A 67 8.95 7.43 -13.73
N MET A 68 9.40 6.78 -14.80
CA MET A 68 8.79 5.57 -15.35
C MET A 68 9.92 4.60 -15.69
N VAL A 69 9.93 3.44 -15.04
CA VAL A 69 11.08 2.55 -15.04
C VAL A 69 10.59 1.11 -15.08
N ASN A 70 11.33 0.22 -15.74
CA ASN A 70 11.00 -1.21 -15.79
C ASN A 70 11.75 -1.97 -14.68
N GLY A 71 11.06 -2.23 -13.58
CA GLY A 71 11.52 -3.00 -12.44
C GLY A 71 11.67 -2.16 -11.18
N ALA A 72 11.02 -2.60 -10.10
CA ALA A 72 10.99 -1.92 -8.81
C ALA A 72 12.37 -1.53 -8.26
N GLY A 73 13.39 -2.40 -8.40
CA GLY A 73 14.75 -2.10 -7.96
C GLY A 73 15.38 -0.92 -8.70
N LEU A 74 15.17 -0.85 -10.02
CA LEU A 74 15.67 0.25 -10.84
C LEU A 74 14.85 1.53 -10.60
N ALA A 75 13.54 1.40 -10.36
CA ALA A 75 12.67 2.52 -10.01
C ALA A 75 13.14 3.19 -8.71
N MET A 76 13.41 2.40 -7.66
CA MET A 76 13.99 2.92 -6.40
C MET A 76 15.36 3.57 -6.63
N ALA A 77 16.27 2.91 -7.34
CA ALA A 77 17.59 3.48 -7.62
C ALA A 77 17.52 4.80 -8.41
N THR A 78 16.57 4.91 -9.34
CA THR A 78 16.34 6.14 -10.12
C THR A 78 15.87 7.28 -9.22
N MET A 79 14.91 7.01 -8.33
CA MET A 79 14.44 8.01 -7.36
C MET A 79 15.55 8.44 -6.39
N ASP A 80 16.38 7.50 -5.92
CA ASP A 80 17.52 7.78 -5.05
C ASP A 80 18.53 8.70 -5.75
N VAL A 81 18.87 8.43 -7.01
CA VAL A 81 19.79 9.27 -7.79
C VAL A 81 19.22 10.68 -8.01
N ILE A 82 17.91 10.80 -8.27
CA ILE A 82 17.24 12.11 -8.40
C ILE A 82 17.34 12.89 -7.09
N ALA A 83 17.04 12.26 -5.96
CA ALA A 83 17.14 12.87 -4.64
C ALA A 83 18.59 13.29 -4.31
N LEU A 84 19.58 12.44 -4.61
CA LEU A 84 21.00 12.73 -4.43
C LEU A 84 21.48 13.91 -5.30
N ALA A 85 20.89 14.08 -6.49
CA ALA A 85 21.15 15.22 -7.37
C ALA A 85 20.40 16.51 -6.95
N GLY A 86 19.65 16.48 -5.83
CA GLY A 86 18.87 17.62 -5.32
C GLY A 86 17.48 17.78 -5.94
N GLY A 87 17.04 16.83 -6.76
CA GLY A 87 15.68 16.76 -7.28
C GLY A 87 14.69 16.17 -6.28
N SER A 88 13.39 16.24 -6.58
CA SER A 88 12.34 15.66 -5.74
C SER A 88 11.47 14.71 -6.58
N PRO A 89 11.54 13.38 -6.35
CA PRO A 89 10.76 12.42 -7.12
C PRO A 89 9.25 12.53 -6.81
N ALA A 90 8.44 12.56 -7.86
CA ALA A 90 6.99 12.77 -7.78
C ALA A 90 6.19 11.46 -7.69
N ASN A 91 6.81 10.33 -8.05
CA ASN A 91 6.18 9.01 -8.01
C ASN A 91 7.22 7.89 -8.09
N PHE A 92 6.82 6.72 -7.61
CA PHE A 92 7.35 5.43 -8.02
C PHE A 92 6.42 4.87 -9.11
N LEU A 93 6.97 4.33 -10.19
CA LEU A 93 6.21 3.64 -11.23
C LEU A 93 7.06 2.54 -11.86
N ASP A 94 6.56 1.31 -11.72
CA ASP A 94 7.04 0.08 -12.37
C ASP A 94 5.92 -0.54 -13.22
#